data_AF-A0A259RI86-F1
#
_entry.id   AF-A0A259RI86-F1
#
_cell.length_a   1.000
_cell.length_b   1.000
_cell.length_c   1.000
_cell.angle_alpha   90.00
_cell.angle_beta   90.00
_cell.angle_gamma   90.00
#
_symmetry.space_group_name_H-M   'P 1'
#
loop_
_entity.id
_entity.type
_entity.pdbx_description
1 polymer ?
#
loop_
_entity_poly.entity_id
_entity_poly.type
_entity_poly.pdbx_seq_one_letter_code
_entity_poly.pdbx_strand_id
1 'polypeptide(L)'
;MPTGGEAMDAFFSRVTGALARHAKAQPSDGKTLIVAHAVVIRAAAVWALNAPPVATHFVDTEYACLLRLRWRGEQPTLLELLND
;
A
#
# COMPACT_ATOMS: atom_id res chain seq x y z
N MET A 1 -8.86 -7.59 18.21
CA MET A 1 -9.69 -7.06 17.12
C MET A 1 -10.98 -6.52 17.71
N PRO A 2 -11.41 -5.29 17.38
CA PRO A 2 -12.73 -4.80 17.79
C PRO A 2 -13.83 -5.71 17.26
N THR A 3 -14.96 -5.79 17.95
CA THR A 3 -16.14 -6.54 17.49
C THR A 3 -16.59 -6.02 16.13
N GLY A 4 -16.68 -6.90 15.13
CA GLY A 4 -17.01 -6.54 13.74
C GLY A 4 -15.85 -5.93 12.93
N GLY A 5 -14.66 -5.82 13.50
CA GLY A 5 -13.47 -5.36 12.80
C GLY A 5 -12.85 -6.43 11.89
N GLU A 6 -12.26 -6.00 10.78
CA GLU A 6 -11.53 -6.85 9.85
C GLU A 6 -10.15 -7.22 10.38
N ALA A 7 -9.81 -8.51 10.42
CA ALA A 7 -8.49 -8.98 10.85
C ALA A 7 -7.35 -8.40 10.00
N MET A 8 -6.18 -8.15 10.61
CA MET A 8 -5.07 -7.45 9.96
C MET A 8 -4.53 -8.18 8.72
N ASP A 9 -4.48 -9.51 8.76
CA ASP A 9 -4.09 -10.37 7.64
C ASP A 9 -5.08 -10.30 6.48
N ALA A 10 -6.38 -10.32 6.77
CA ALA A 10 -7.45 -10.14 5.79
C ALA A 10 -7.39 -8.74 5.15
N PHE A 11 -7.23 -7.71 5.98
CA PHE A 11 -7.04 -6.33 5.54
C PHE A 11 -5.82 -6.19 4.62
N PHE A 12 -4.67 -6.72 5.04
CA PHE A 12 -3.41 -6.63 4.28
C PHE A 12 -3.51 -7.35 2.94
N SER A 13 -4.08 -8.56 2.92
CA SER A 13 -4.33 -9.34 1.70
C SER A 13 -5.28 -8.60 0.74
N ARG A 14 -6.36 -8.02 1.27
CA ARG A 14 -7.34 -7.27 0.46
C ARG A 14 -6.72 -6.03 -0.20
N VAL A 15 -5.96 -5.24 0.55
CA VAL A 15 -5.31 -4.01 0.04
C VAL A 15 -4.27 -4.36 -1.02
N THR A 16 -3.32 -5.23 -0.69
CA THR A 16 -2.22 -5.59 -1.60
C THR A 16 -2.72 -6.30 -2.86
N GLY A 17 -3.72 -7.17 -2.72
CA GLY A 17 -4.38 -7.81 -3.86
C GLY A 17 -5.09 -6.80 -4.78
N ALA A 18 -5.76 -5.78 -4.23
CA ALA A 18 -6.38 -4.73 -5.03
C ALA A 18 -5.33 -3.91 -5.80
N LEU A 19 -4.26 -3.48 -5.12
CA LEU A 19 -3.16 -2.74 -5.75
C LEU A 19 -2.49 -3.54 -6.87
N ALA A 20 -2.24 -4.83 -6.65
CA ALA A 20 -1.65 -5.70 -7.66
C ALA A 20 -2.54 -5.85 -8.90
N ARG A 21 -3.86 -6.01 -8.72
CA ARG A 21 -4.81 -6.06 -9.85
C ARG A 21 -4.81 -4.75 -10.65
N HIS A 22 -4.81 -3.60 -9.97
CA HIS A 22 -4.76 -2.31 -10.65
C HIS A 22 -3.46 -2.10 -11.42
N ALA A 23 -2.31 -2.44 -10.82
CA ALA A 23 -1.02 -2.33 -11.49
C ALA A 23 -0.92 -3.23 -12.72
N LYS A 24 -1.42 -4.47 -12.65
CA LYS A 24 -1.41 -5.42 -13.79
C LYS A 24 -2.35 -5.04 -14.92
N ALA A 25 -3.40 -4.27 -14.63
CA ALA A 25 -4.35 -3.81 -15.64
C ALA A 25 -3.89 -2.52 -16.37
N GLN A 26 -2.82 -1.87 -15.90
CA GLN A 26 -2.31 -0.63 -16.49
C GLN A 26 -1.37 -0.90 -17.67
N PRO A 27 -1.34 -0.01 -18.69
CA PRO A 27 -0.25 0.04 -19.65
C PRO A 27 1.11 0.20 -18.95
N SER A 28 2.20 -0.19 -19.61
CA SER A 28 3.55 -0.18 -19.01
C SER A 28 4.06 1.21 -18.59
N ASP A 29 3.52 2.28 -19.17
CA ASP A 29 3.78 3.68 -18.86
C ASP A 29 2.63 4.37 -18.09
N GLY A 30 1.61 3.61 -17.72
CA GLY A 30 0.43 4.07 -17.01
C GLY A 30 0.76 4.62 -15.62
N LYS A 31 0.06 5.69 -15.24
CA LYS A 31 0.11 6.27 -13.89
C LYS A 31 -1.29 6.27 -13.30
N THR A 32 -1.42 5.74 -12.09
CA THR A 32 -2.67 5.75 -11.33
C THR A 32 -2.48 6.56 -10.05
N LEU A 33 -3.38 7.51 -9.80
CA LEU A 33 -3.50 8.15 -8.50
C LEU A 33 -4.52 7.39 -7.66
N ILE A 34 -4.14 7.01 -6.45
CA ILE A 34 -5.01 6.29 -5.51
C ILE A 34 -5.20 7.18 -4.28
N VAL A 35 -6.46 7.50 -3.96
CA VAL A 35 -6.83 8.21 -2.74
C VAL A 35 -7.35 7.19 -1.73
N ALA A 36 -6.72 7.11 -0.56
CA ALA A 36 -7.05 6.11 0.44
C ALA A 36 -6.77 6.63 1.86
N HIS A 37 -7.15 5.81 2.85
CA HIS A 37 -6.89 6.09 4.26
C HIS A 37 -5.42 5.81 4.61
N ALA A 38 -4.91 6.49 5.64
CA ALA A 38 -3.56 6.34 6.18
C ALA A 38 -3.11 4.86 6.29
N VAL A 39 -3.94 4.00 6.88
CA VAL A 39 -3.60 2.58 7.07
C VAL A 39 -3.44 1.79 5.76
N VAL A 40 -4.14 2.20 4.70
CA VAL A 40 -3.98 1.60 3.35
C VAL A 40 -2.64 2.00 2.77
N ILE A 41 -2.24 3.27 2.93
CA ILE A 41 -0.94 3.79 2.48
C ILE A 41 0.19 3.08 3.21
N ARG A 42 0.07 2.91 4.53
CA ARG A 42 1.04 2.15 5.35
C ARG A 42 1.20 0.71 4.88
N ALA A 43 0.08 0.01 4.66
CA ALA A 43 0.11 -1.37 4.16
C ALA A 43 0.75 -1.47 2.77
N ALA A 44 0.47 -0.51 1.88
CA ALA A 44 1.09 -0.44 0.55
C ALA A 44 2.61 -0.24 0.63
N ALA A 45 3.10 0.61 1.55
CA ALA A 45 4.52 0.81 1.78
C ALA A 45 5.21 -0.46 2.33
N VAL A 46 4.62 -1.09 3.35
CA VAL A 46 5.12 -2.35 3.94
C VAL A 46 5.20 -3.46 2.91
N TRP A 47 4.16 -3.58 2.08
CA TRP A 47 4.10 -4.55 1.01
C TRP A 47 5.17 -4.30 -0.06
N ALA A 48 5.38 -3.05 -0.47
CA ALA A 48 6.43 -2.69 -1.42
C ALA A 48 7.86 -2.88 -0.89
N LEU A 49 8.02 -2.92 0.44
CA LEU A 49 9.28 -3.26 1.11
C LEU A 49 9.44 -4.77 1.34
N ASN A 50 8.46 -5.59 0.93
CA ASN A 50 8.40 -7.02 1.25
C ASN A 50 8.58 -7.30 2.76
N ALA A 51 8.07 -6.40 3.60
CA ALA A 51 8.19 -6.47 5.04
C ALA A 51 7.01 -7.26 5.66
N PRO A 52 7.18 -7.84 6.86
CA PRO A 52 6.09 -8.51 7.56
C PRO A 52 4.90 -7.57 7.81
N PRO A 53 3.63 -8.04 7.74
CA PRO A 53 2.45 -7.18 7.90
C PRO A 53 2.42 -6.38 9.22
N VAL A 54 3.02 -6.91 10.29
CA VAL A 54 3.16 -6.21 11.58
C VAL A 54 3.93 -4.88 11.46
N ALA A 55 4.77 -4.73 10.43
CA ALA A 55 5.49 -3.49 10.18
C ALA A 55 4.56 -2.32 9.82
N THR A 56 3.30 -2.57 9.48
CA THR A 56 2.29 -1.53 9.20
C THR A 56 2.11 -0.58 10.40
N HIS A 57 2.35 -1.07 11.61
CA HIS A 57 2.29 -0.27 12.83
C HIS A 57 3.46 0.70 13.00
N PHE A 58 4.58 0.46 12.32
CA PHE A 58 5.79 1.28 12.42
C PHE A 58 5.91 2.33 11.31
N VAL A 59 5.07 2.25 10.28
CA VAL A 59 5.02 3.27 9.24
C VAL A 59 4.11 4.40 9.72
N ASP A 60 4.68 5.57 9.89
CA ASP A 60 3.92 6.77 10.20
C ASP A 60 3.53 7.54 8.92
N THR A 61 2.32 8.06 8.93
CA THR A 61 1.76 8.82 7.81
C THR A 61 0.91 9.95 8.35
N GLU A 62 1.25 11.17 7.96
CA GLU A 62 0.47 12.36 8.28
C GLU A 62 -0.76 12.50 7.36
N TYR A 63 -1.63 13.46 7.66
CA TYR A 63 -2.70 13.82 6.74
C TYR A 63 -2.13 14.34 5.43
N ALA A 64 -2.75 13.97 4.31
CA ALA A 64 -2.30 14.33 2.97
C ALA A 64 -0.89 13.85 2.58
N CYS A 65 -0.37 12.81 3.24
CA CYS A 65 0.88 12.18 2.83
C CYS A 65 0.83 11.64 1.40
N LEU A 66 2.00 11.55 0.76
CA LEU A 66 2.15 10.99 -0.59
C LEU A 66 3.05 9.75 -0.56
N LEU A 67 2.53 8.63 -1.07
CA LEU A 67 3.29 7.42 -1.33
C LEU A 67 3.46 7.23 -2.83
N ARG A 68 4.70 7.07 -3.29
CA ARG A 68 4.97 6.73 -4.69
C ARG A 68 5.58 5.33 -4.78
N LEU A 69 4.88 4.46 -5.50
CA LEU A 69 5.35 3.13 -5.86
C LEU A 69 5.68 3.08 -7.35
N ARG A 70 6.70 2.31 -7.71
CA ARG A 70 6.98 1.95 -9.11
C ARG A 70 6.86 0.46 -9.27
N TRP A 71 5.99 0.04 -10.19
CA TRP A 71 5.86 -1.36 -10.54
C TRP A 71 6.98 -1.78 -11.49
N ARG A 72 7.71 -2.86 -11.15
CA ARG A 72 8.70 -3.49 -12.06
C ARG A 72 8.50 -5.00 -12.00
N GLY A 73 8.07 -5.60 -13.10
CA GLY A 73 7.74 -7.02 -13.13
C GLY A 73 6.55 -7.35 -12.23
N GLU A 74 6.70 -8.28 -11.29
CA GLU A 74 5.61 -8.77 -10.45
C GLU A 74 5.45 -8.02 -9.10
N GLN A 75 6.37 -7.13 -8.73
CA GLN A 75 6.36 -6.47 -7.42
C GLN A 75 6.48 -4.94 -7.52
N PRO A 76 5.86 -4.21 -6.57
CA PRO A 76 6.09 -2.78 -6.42
C PRO A 76 7.42 -2.52 -5.73
N THR A 77 8.08 -1.43 -6.11
CA THR A 77 9.20 -0.83 -5.38
C THR A 77 8.75 0.49 -4.77
N LEU A 78 9.04 0.68 -3.48
CA LEU A 78 8.86 1.96 -2.81
C LEU A 78 9.86 2.99 -3.38
N LEU A 79 9.35 4.11 -3.92
CA LEU A 79 10.21 5.22 -4.33
C LEU A 79 10.31 6.29 -3.25
N GLU A 80 9.18 6.67 -2.66
CA GLU A 80 9.13 7.66 -1.58
C GLU A 80 7.84 7.52 -0.77
N LEU A 81 7.91 7.95 0.49
CA LEU A 81 6.79 8.25 1.36
C LEU A 81 7.06 9.64 1.96
N LEU A 82 6.22 10.61 1.65
CA LEU A 82 6.37 12.01 2.07
C LEU A 82 5.25 12.38 3.04
N ASN A 83 5.64 12.91 4.19
CA ASN A 83 4.77 13.61 5.13
C ASN A 83 5.18 15.08 5.01
N ASP A 84 4.38 15.89 4.30
CA ASP A 84 4.63 17.32 4.06
C ASP A 84 3.55 18.15 4.75
#